data_AF-W4FBY9-F1
#
_entry.id   AF-W4FBY9-F1
#
_cell.length_a   1.000
_cell.length_b   1.000
_cell.length_c   1.000
_cell.angle_alpha   90.00
_cell.angle_beta   90.00
_cell.angle_gamma   90.00
#
_symmetry.space_group_name_H-M   'P 1'
#
loop_
_entity.id
_entity.type
_entity.pdbx_description
1 polymer ?
#
loop_
_entity_poly.entity_id
_entity_poly.type
_entity_poly.pdbx_seq_one_letter_code
_entity_poly.pdbx_strand_id
1 'polypeptide(L)' 'MVRECAVYGVPDETWGQVVTAAVVYKWPRVVHVVPAIPKNAMGKVNKKQLTAVFDTEFKV' A
#
# COMPACT_ATOMS: atom_id res chain seq x y z
N MET A 1 6.61 6.47 -10.69
CA MET A 1 7.47 7.59 -10.24
C MET A 1 7.72 7.46 -8.74
N VAL A 2 8.99 7.41 -8.33
CA VAL A 2 9.40 7.29 -6.91
C VAL A 2 9.21 8.65 -6.23
N ARG A 3 8.66 8.64 -5.03
CA ARG A 3 8.54 9.83 -4.17
C ARG A 3 9.78 9.96 -3.30
N GLU A 4 10.07 8.91 -2.55
CA GLU A 4 11.16 8.82 -1.58
C GLU A 4 11.75 7.41 -1.62
N CYS A 5 13.05 7.29 -1.41
CA CYS A 5 13.72 6.01 -1.24
C CYS A 5 14.79 6.11 -0.15
N ALA A 6 14.96 5.03 0.61
CA ALA A 6 16.00 4.88 1.61
C ALA A 6 16.65 3.51 1.45
N VAL A 7 17.97 3.44 1.62
CA VAL A 7 18.75 2.21 1.53
C VAL A 7 19.35 1.94 2.90
N TYR A 8 19.21 0.71 3.39
CA TYR A 8 19.68 0.32 4.71
C TYR A 8 20.17 -1.14 4.71
N GLY A 9 21.00 -1.45 5.71
CA GLY A 9 21.46 -2.81 5.95
C GLY A 9 20.45 -3.61 6.76
N VAL A 10 20.15 -4.82 6.31
CA VAL A 10 19.37 -5.81 7.04
C VAL A 10 20.30 -6.96 7.43
N PRO A 11 20.30 -7.43 8.69
CA PRO A 11 21.12 -8.57 9.09
C PRO A 11 20.72 -9.81 8.28
N ASP A 12 21.71 -10.56 7.81
CA ASP A 12 21.54 -11.77 7.01
C ASP A 12 22.47 -12.88 7.53
N GLU A 13 21.98 -14.12 7.55
CA GLU A 13 22.71 -15.27 8.10
C GLU A 13 23.89 -15.72 7.21
N THR A 14 23.84 -15.46 5.90
CA THR A 14 24.86 -15.91 4.95
C THR A 14 25.98 -14.88 4.80
N TRP A 15 25.64 -13.59 4.82
CA TRP A 15 26.57 -12.50 4.49
C TRP A 15 26.78 -11.50 5.64
N GLY A 16 26.18 -11.73 6.80
CA GLY A 16 26.18 -10.82 7.94
C GLY A 16 25.21 -9.66 7.76
N GLN A 17 25.27 -8.95 6.63
CA GLN A 17 24.36 -7.86 6.30
C GLN A 17 24.10 -7.76 4.78
N VAL A 18 22.84 -7.59 4.38
CA VAL A 18 22.41 -7.35 2.99
C VAL A 18 21.83 -5.95 2.83
N VAL A 19 22.00 -5.37 1.64
CA VAL A 19 21.47 -4.05 1.32
C VAL A 19 20.02 -4.16 0.85
N THR A 20 19.11 -3.51 1.55
CA THR A 20 17.68 -3.43 1.20
C THR A 20 17.26 -2.00 0.95
N ALA A 21 16.38 -1.79 -0.03
CA ALA A 21 15.82 -0.48 -0.35
C ALA A 21 14.33 -0.41 0.02
N ALA A 22 13.95 0.59 0.83
CA ALA A 22 12.57 0.98 1.04
C ALA A 22 12.18 2.08 0.04
N VAL A 23 11.12 1.86 -0.73
CA VAL A 23 10.69 2.77 -1.80
C VAL A 23 9.23 3.18 -1.63
N VAL A 24 9.01 4.49 -1.54
CA VAL A 24 7.68 5.11 -1.52
C VAL A 24 7.31 5.52 -2.93
N TYR A 25 6.20 4.98 -3.44
CA TYR A 25 5.70 5.31 -4.77
C TYR A 25 4.76 6.51 -4.71
N LYS A 26 4.85 7.41 -5.69
CA LYS A 26 3.89 8.53 -5.83
C LYS A 26 2.52 8.05 -6.33
N TRP A 27 2.51 6.94 -7.06
CA TRP A 27 1.32 6.44 -7.76
C TRP A 27 0.76 5.23 -7.02
N PRO A 28 -0.57 5.01 -7.05
CA PRO A 28 -1.17 3.83 -6.44
C PRO A 28 -0.61 2.57 -7.12
N ARG A 29 -0.33 1.55 -6.31
CA ARG A 29 0.07 0.23 -6.83
C ARG A 29 -1.10 -0.50 -7.48
N VAL A 30 -2.31 -0.26 -6.99
CA VAL A 30 -3.54 -0.89 -7.46
C VAL A 30 -4.64 0.15 -7.58
N VAL A 31 -5.42 0.08 -8.67
CA VAL A 31 -6.60 0.92 -8.90
C VAL A 31 -7.79 -0.01 -9.08
N HIS A 32 -8.76 0.05 -8.16
CA HIS A 32 -10.00 -0.70 -8.27
C HIS A 32 -11.07 0.17 -8.91
N VAL A 33 -11.58 -0.28 -10.06
CA VAL A 33 -12.75 0.33 -10.69
C VAL A 33 -13.99 -0.37 -10.13
N VAL A 34 -14.86 0.38 -9.46
CA VAL A 34 -16.10 -0.14 -8.87
C VAL A 34 -17.31 0.60 -9.43
N PRO A 35 -18.46 -0.08 -9.59
CA PRO A 35 -19.67 0.54 -10.10
C PRO A 35 -20.22 1.63 -9.16
N ALA A 36 -20.02 1.49 -7.85
CA ALA A 36 -20.42 2.49 -6.87
C ALA A 36 -19.49 2.47 -5.65
N ILE A 37 -19.13 3.66 -5.16
CA ILE A 37 -18.37 3.82 -3.91
C ILE A 37 -19.38 3.83 -2.75
N PRO A 38 -19.17 3.06 -1.67
CA PRO A 38 -20.04 3.08 -0.51
C PRO A 38 -20.04 4.48 0.14
N LYS A 39 -21.22 5.11 0.16
CA LYS A 39 -21.46 6.44 0.72
C LYS A 39 -22.43 6.35 1.89
N ASN A 40 -22.31 7.25 2.85
CA ASN A 40 -23.30 7.43 3.90
C ASN A 40 -24.53 8.20 3.39
N ALA A 41 -25.57 8.33 4.21
CA ALA A 41 -26.80 9.06 3.89
C ALA A 41 -26.56 10.53 3.44
N MET A 42 -25.44 11.12 3.84
CA MET A 42 -25.02 12.48 3.48
C MET A 42 -24.10 12.51 2.24
N GLY A 43 -23.94 11.39 1.52
CA GLY A 43 -23.12 11.31 0.31
C GLY A 43 -21.59 11.28 0.54
N LYS A 44 -21.12 11.29 1.79
CA LYS A 44 -19.69 11.17 2.11
C LYS A 44 -19.23 9.71 2.00
N VAL A 45 -18.02 9.51 1.52
CA VAL A 45 -17.39 8.18 1.41
C VAL A 45 -17.18 7.58 2.79
N ASN A 46 -17.63 6.34 2.99
CA ASN A 46 -17.45 5.63 4.24
C ASN A 46 -16.14 4.82 4.24
N LYS A 47 -15.07 5.40 4.79
CA LYS A 47 -13.73 4.78 4.81
C LYS A 47 -13.70 3.39 5.46
N LYS A 48 -14.46 3.18 6.54
CA LYS A 48 -14.49 1.87 7.24
C LYS A 48 -15.03 0.75 6.36
N GLN A 49 -16.10 1.05 5.61
CA GLN A 49 -16.65 0.11 4.65
C GLN A 49 -15.73 -0.07 3.44
N LEU A 50 -15.02 0.98 3.03
CA LEU A 50 -14.06 0.92 1.95
C LEU A 50 -12.92 -0.06 2.24
N THR A 51 -12.33 -0.01 3.44
CA THR A 51 -11.26 -0.95 3.83
C THR A 51 -11.75 -2.40 3.78
N ALA A 52 -12.94 -2.70 4.31
CA ALA A 52 -13.49 -4.05 4.30
C ALA A 52 -13.74 -4.63 2.89
N VAL A 53 -13.97 -3.76 1.89
CA VAL A 53 -14.24 -4.17 0.50
C VAL A 53 -12.95 -4.46 -0.28
N PHE A 54 -11.80 -3.90 0.12
CA PHE A 54 -10.55 -3.97 -0.64
C PHE A 54 -9.38 -4.65 0.11
N ASP A 55 -9.60 -5.19 1.31
CA ASP A 55 -8.56 -5.88 2.11
C ASP A 55 -8.33 -7.35 1.70
N THR A 56 -9.00 -7.80 0.63
CA THR A 56 -8.79 -9.14 0.08
C THR A 56 -7.66 -9.05 -0.94
N GLU A 57 -6.49 -9.58 -0.56
CA GLU A 57 -5.25 -9.71 -1.36
C GLU A 57 -4.42 -8.43 -1.56
N PHE A 58 -3.58 -8.10 -0.57
CA PHE A 58 -2.15 -7.81 -0.82
C PHE A 58 -1.40 -7.80 0.52
N LYS A 59 -0.86 -8.97 0.93
CA LYS A 59 0.25 -9.02 1.90
C LYS A 59 1.54 -8.80 1.10
N VAL A 60 2.27 -7.74 1.44
CA VAL A 60 3.71 -7.65 1.14
C VAL A 60 4.44 -8.64 2.03
#